data_AF-A0A433RQ83-F1
#
_entry.id   AF-A0A433RQ83-F1
#
_cell.length_a   1.000
_cell.length_b   1.000
_cell.length_c   1.000
_cell.angle_alpha   90.00
_cell.angle_beta   90.00
_cell.angle_gamma   90.00
#
_symmetry.space_group_name_H-M   'P 1'
#
loop_
_entity.id
_entity.type
_entity.pdbx_description
1 polymer ?
#
loop_
_entity_poly.entity_id
_entity_poly.type
_entity_poly.pdbx_seq_one_letter_code
_entity_poly.pdbx_strand_id
1 'polypeptide(L)'
;MNLYFEQLHSLLNDVEASELPKMTALAGKIADRLQAGGIIQLFGSGHSTLLAQDGHFRSGGLVPVKAIQIEPLMLHKGALLSSANEKQAGFLAQHQQDIQLEAADVCIIISTSAKNPAPLDMAYLAKEAGALTISLQSLAYTDMASNHVSGKRLEEVVDVVLDTHVPVGDGVLALDGLQYGPVSTVLGAAILNALYGAVIEELAARNIELPVFGSSNIQTTTTNESLIEHYGRRIHF
;
A
#
# COMPACT_ATOMS: atom_id res chain seq x y z
N MET A 1 -9.96 -24.65 9.90
CA MET A 1 -10.79 -23.43 9.76
C MET A 1 -10.68 -22.56 11.01
N ASN A 2 -11.05 -23.05 12.21
CA ASN A 2 -10.89 -22.28 13.46
C ASN A 2 -9.45 -21.83 13.71
N LEU A 3 -8.47 -22.73 13.51
CA LEU A 3 -7.05 -22.39 13.66
C LEU A 3 -6.60 -21.22 12.77
N TYR A 4 -7.12 -21.10 11.54
CA TYR A 4 -6.77 -19.96 10.67
C TYR A 4 -7.24 -18.63 11.26
N PHE A 5 -8.50 -18.58 11.72
CA PHE A 5 -9.04 -17.39 12.35
C PHE A 5 -8.34 -17.06 13.66
N GLU A 6 -7.98 -18.05 14.46
CA GLU A 6 -7.19 -17.85 15.68
C GLU A 6 -5.82 -17.22 15.38
N GLN A 7 -5.09 -17.75 14.40
CA GLN A 7 -3.81 -17.18 13.97
C GLN A 7 -3.96 -15.77 13.39
N LEU A 8 -4.98 -15.56 12.55
CA LEU A 8 -5.28 -14.25 11.98
C LEU A 8 -5.63 -13.22 13.06
N HIS A 9 -6.45 -13.58 14.06
CA HIS A 9 -6.76 -12.69 15.18
C HIS A 9 -5.52 -12.34 16.00
N SER A 10 -4.64 -13.32 16.25
CA SER A 10 -3.37 -13.06 16.94
C SER A 10 -2.54 -12.02 16.19
N LEU A 11 -2.34 -12.22 14.87
CA LEU A 11 -1.57 -11.28 14.05
C LEU A 11 -2.23 -9.90 13.95
N LEU A 12 -3.56 -9.83 13.88
CA LEU A 12 -4.27 -8.54 13.90
C LEU A 12 -4.07 -7.80 15.23
N ASN A 13 -4.08 -8.51 16.37
CA ASN A 13 -3.79 -7.91 17.67
C ASN A 13 -2.35 -7.39 17.74
N ASP A 14 -1.39 -8.15 17.19
CA ASP A 14 0.03 -7.77 17.16
C ASP A 14 0.25 -6.52 16.28
N VAL A 15 -0.38 -6.48 15.11
CA VAL A 15 -0.41 -5.33 14.21
C VAL A 15 -1.03 -4.11 14.89
N GLU A 16 -2.21 -4.26 15.50
CA GLU A 16 -2.88 -3.16 16.20
C GLU A 16 -1.99 -2.59 17.31
N ALA A 17 -1.46 -3.45 18.18
CA ALA A 17 -0.63 -3.01 19.29
C ALA A 17 0.69 -2.34 18.84
N SER A 18 1.32 -2.86 17.78
CA SER A 18 2.66 -2.44 17.36
C SER A 18 2.67 -1.29 16.36
N GLU A 19 1.66 -1.24 15.48
CA GLU A 19 1.64 -0.32 14.33
C GLU A 19 0.70 0.86 14.54
N LEU A 20 -0.30 0.78 15.45
CA LEU A 20 -1.24 1.88 15.68
C LEU A 20 -0.56 3.22 16.00
N PRO A 21 0.43 3.30 16.92
CA PRO A 21 1.10 4.58 17.19
C PRO A 21 1.80 5.16 15.94
N LYS A 22 2.37 4.30 15.08
CA LYS A 22 2.99 4.73 13.83
C LYS A 22 1.94 5.23 12.84
N MET A 23 0.82 4.52 12.69
CA MET A 23 -0.28 4.94 11.81
C MET A 23 -0.88 6.28 12.25
N THR A 24 -1.08 6.51 13.55
CA THR A 24 -1.56 7.79 14.08
C THR A 24 -0.57 8.93 13.80
N ALA A 25 0.72 8.73 14.04
CA ALA A 25 1.74 9.75 13.73
C ALA A 25 1.86 10.03 12.23
N LEU A 26 1.67 8.99 11.42
CA LEU A 26 1.71 9.06 9.96
C LEU A 26 0.49 9.78 9.39
N ALA A 27 -0.69 9.60 9.99
CA ALA A 27 -1.92 10.25 9.57
C ALA A 27 -1.79 11.78 9.53
N GLY A 28 -1.15 12.38 10.53
CA GLY A 28 -0.81 13.82 10.54
C GLY A 28 0.00 14.26 9.33
N LYS A 29 1.06 13.51 9.00
CA LYS A 29 1.94 13.80 7.85
C LYS A 29 1.22 13.62 6.52
N ILE A 30 0.38 12.59 6.40
CA ILE A 30 -0.43 12.35 5.21
C ILE A 30 -1.45 13.48 5.04
N ALA A 31 -2.14 13.88 6.12
CA ALA A 31 -3.09 14.99 6.08
C ALA A 31 -2.43 16.30 5.61
N ASP A 32 -1.23 16.63 6.10
CA ASP A 32 -0.46 17.81 5.65
C ASP A 32 -0.19 17.75 4.13
N ARG A 33 0.19 16.58 3.63
CA ARG A 33 0.50 16.32 2.21
C ARG A 33 -0.73 16.41 1.32
N LEU A 34 -1.86 15.87 1.76
CA LEU A 34 -3.15 15.99 1.07
C LEU A 34 -3.63 17.45 1.01
N GLN A 35 -3.47 18.22 2.09
CA GLN A 35 -3.78 19.65 2.10
C GLN A 35 -2.89 20.46 1.15
N ALA A 36 -1.66 20.02 0.91
CA ALA A 36 -0.75 20.59 -0.08
C ALA A 36 -1.10 20.20 -1.53
N GLY A 37 -2.21 19.49 -1.76
CA GLY A 37 -2.66 19.06 -3.09
C GLY A 37 -2.10 17.72 -3.55
N GLY A 38 -1.41 16.98 -2.65
CA GLY A 38 -0.92 15.64 -2.92
C GLY A 38 -2.02 14.58 -2.90
N ILE A 39 -1.69 13.39 -3.40
CA ILE A 39 -2.51 12.18 -3.28
C ILE A 39 -1.68 11.03 -2.69
N ILE A 40 -2.36 9.99 -2.19
CA ILE A 40 -1.75 8.71 -1.82
C ILE A 40 -1.67 7.86 -3.08
N GLN A 41 -0.47 7.40 -3.43
CA GLN A 41 -0.22 6.51 -4.54
C GLN A 41 0.26 5.15 -4.05
N LEU A 42 -0.44 4.09 -4.43
CA LEU A 42 -0.18 2.72 -4.01
C LEU A 42 0.51 1.96 -5.14
N PHE A 43 1.66 1.36 -4.87
CA PHE A 43 2.36 0.50 -5.81
C PHE A 43 2.57 -0.90 -5.22
N GLY A 44 2.37 -1.93 -6.03
CA GLY A 44 2.66 -3.31 -5.69
C GLY A 44 2.91 -4.15 -6.94
N SER A 45 3.48 -5.33 -6.75
CA SER A 45 3.68 -6.34 -7.80
C SER A 45 3.00 -7.65 -7.42
N GLY A 46 2.53 -8.40 -8.42
CA GLY A 46 1.87 -9.69 -8.22
C GLY A 46 0.60 -9.55 -7.38
N HIS A 47 0.50 -10.31 -6.29
CA HIS A 47 -0.67 -10.23 -5.40
C HIS A 47 -0.78 -8.89 -4.67
N SER A 48 0.33 -8.18 -4.43
CA SER A 48 0.32 -6.88 -3.77
C SER A 48 -0.43 -5.81 -4.57
N THR A 49 -0.67 -6.01 -5.88
CA THR A 49 -1.51 -5.11 -6.67
C THR A 49 -2.96 -5.13 -6.21
N LEU A 50 -3.43 -6.23 -5.61
CA LEU A 50 -4.80 -6.32 -5.07
C LEU A 50 -5.02 -5.31 -3.95
N LEU A 51 -4.02 -5.11 -3.08
CA LEU A 51 -4.09 -4.11 -2.01
C LEU A 51 -4.05 -2.68 -2.57
N ALA A 52 -3.25 -2.44 -3.60
CA ALA A 52 -3.23 -1.16 -4.29
C ALA A 52 -4.60 -0.84 -4.92
N GLN A 53 -5.23 -1.84 -5.54
CA GLN A 53 -6.57 -1.72 -6.11
C GLN A 53 -7.67 -1.59 -5.05
N ASP A 54 -7.56 -2.31 -3.93
CA ASP A 54 -8.56 -2.27 -2.85
C ASP A 54 -8.69 -0.87 -2.24
N GLY A 55 -7.57 -0.12 -2.13
CA GLY A 55 -7.59 1.26 -1.65
C GLY A 55 -8.16 2.27 -2.66
N HIS A 56 -8.33 1.90 -3.93
CA HIS A 56 -8.67 2.82 -5.01
C HIS A 56 -10.17 2.74 -5.38
N PHE A 57 -10.84 3.90 -5.43
CA PHE A 57 -12.22 4.07 -5.92
C PHE A 57 -13.24 3.05 -5.37
N ARG A 58 -13.53 3.15 -4.07
CA ARG A 58 -14.54 2.31 -3.41
C ARG A 58 -15.40 3.09 -2.42
N SER A 59 -16.61 2.59 -2.18
CA SER A 59 -17.51 3.11 -1.14
C SER A 59 -16.84 3.08 0.24
N GLY A 60 -16.95 4.19 0.97
CA GLY A 60 -16.31 4.39 2.27
C GLY A 60 -14.80 4.61 2.21
N GLY A 61 -14.20 4.61 1.01
CA GLY A 61 -12.77 4.83 0.82
C GLY A 61 -12.41 6.32 0.79
N LEU A 62 -11.19 6.62 1.24
CA LEU A 62 -10.56 7.92 1.07
C LEU A 62 -10.32 8.17 -0.44
N VAL A 63 -10.84 9.27 -0.96
CA VAL A 63 -10.85 9.59 -2.40
C VAL A 63 -9.47 9.85 -2.99
N PRO A 64 -8.54 10.62 -2.36
CA PRO A 64 -7.21 10.88 -2.91
C PRO A 64 -6.27 9.68 -2.83
N VAL A 65 -6.74 8.49 -3.23
CA VAL A 65 -5.98 7.25 -3.26
C VAL A 65 -5.98 6.70 -4.70
N LYS A 66 -4.78 6.55 -5.27
CA LYS A 66 -4.55 6.09 -6.64
C LYS A 66 -3.69 4.84 -6.66
N ALA A 67 -4.14 3.80 -7.35
CA ALA A 67 -3.29 2.66 -7.66
C ALA A 67 -2.37 3.00 -8.84
N ILE A 68 -1.06 2.81 -8.69
CA ILE A 68 -0.12 2.82 -9.81
C ILE A 68 -0.22 1.44 -10.49
N GLN A 69 -0.82 1.40 -11.68
CA GLN A 69 -1.11 0.17 -12.39
C GLN A 69 -0.13 -0.05 -13.54
N ILE A 70 0.81 -0.97 -13.34
CA ILE A 70 1.75 -1.40 -14.38
C ILE A 70 1.34 -2.83 -14.75
N GLU A 71 0.57 -2.96 -15.84
CA GLU A 71 -0.10 -4.22 -16.19
C GLU A 71 0.82 -5.45 -16.21
N PRO A 72 2.05 -5.39 -16.75
CA PRO A 72 2.93 -6.57 -16.78
C PRO A 72 3.41 -7.02 -15.39
N LEU A 73 3.21 -6.24 -14.33
CA LEU A 73 3.43 -6.64 -12.93
C LEU A 73 2.18 -7.25 -12.29
N MET A 74 1.03 -7.24 -12.97
CA MET A 74 -0.24 -7.75 -12.43
C MET A 74 -0.49 -9.20 -12.86
N LEU A 75 -1.20 -9.95 -11.99
CA LEU A 75 -1.41 -11.39 -12.19
C LEU A 75 -2.23 -11.74 -13.43
N HIS A 76 -3.14 -10.86 -13.86
CA HIS A 76 -4.01 -11.12 -15.01
C HIS A 76 -3.25 -11.13 -16.36
N LYS A 77 -2.05 -10.53 -16.43
CA LYS A 77 -1.14 -10.66 -17.58
C LYS A 77 -0.25 -11.90 -17.52
N GLY A 78 -0.25 -12.61 -16.38
CA GLY A 78 0.50 -13.84 -16.14
C GLY A 78 1.33 -13.77 -14.86
N ALA A 79 1.09 -14.69 -13.93
CA ALA A 79 1.77 -14.70 -12.64
C ALA A 79 3.30 -14.91 -12.75
N LEU A 80 3.75 -15.76 -13.68
CA LEU A 80 5.18 -15.98 -13.93
C LEU A 80 5.84 -14.75 -14.57
N LEU A 81 5.13 -14.07 -15.46
CA LEU A 81 5.61 -12.84 -16.10
C LEU A 81 5.76 -11.72 -15.05
N SER A 82 4.74 -11.52 -14.22
CA SER A 82 4.78 -10.58 -13.09
C SER A 82 5.98 -10.86 -12.17
N SER A 83 6.21 -12.11 -11.77
CA SER A 83 7.35 -12.46 -10.91
C SER A 83 8.72 -12.25 -11.58
N ALA A 84 8.82 -12.49 -12.89
CA ALA A 84 10.05 -12.22 -13.64
C ALA A 84 10.32 -10.72 -13.74
N ASN A 85 9.30 -9.93 -14.08
CA ASN A 85 9.38 -8.48 -14.23
C ASN A 85 9.72 -7.78 -12.90
N GLU A 86 9.15 -8.23 -11.78
CA GLU A 86 9.48 -7.69 -10.45
C GLU A 86 10.98 -7.84 -10.10
N LYS A 87 11.60 -8.91 -10.61
CA LYS A 87 13.02 -9.25 -10.39
C LYS A 87 13.96 -8.62 -11.40
N GLN A 88 13.43 -8.03 -12.47
CA GLN A 88 14.23 -7.39 -13.49
C GLN A 88 14.69 -6.00 -13.01
N ALA A 89 16.01 -5.80 -12.94
CA ALA A 89 16.56 -4.49 -12.59
C ALA A 89 16.16 -3.42 -13.60
N GLY A 90 15.71 -2.25 -13.11
CA GLY A 90 15.33 -1.13 -13.96
C GLY A 90 14.04 -1.36 -14.76
N PHE A 91 13.22 -2.36 -14.41
CA PHE A 91 11.97 -2.66 -15.10
C PHE A 91 11.04 -1.43 -15.19
N LEU A 92 10.95 -0.64 -14.11
CA LEU A 92 10.09 0.55 -14.06
C LEU A 92 10.51 1.65 -15.03
N ALA A 93 11.75 1.65 -15.53
CA ALA A 93 12.20 2.63 -16.52
C ALA A 93 11.39 2.55 -17.83
N GLN A 94 10.83 1.38 -18.15
CA GLN A 94 10.00 1.15 -19.33
C GLN A 94 8.55 1.66 -19.15
N HIS A 95 8.19 2.02 -17.91
CA HIS A 95 6.84 2.38 -17.48
C HIS A 95 6.79 3.78 -16.84
N GLN A 96 7.79 4.63 -17.10
CA GLN A 96 7.85 5.98 -16.50
C GLN A 96 6.62 6.83 -16.84
N GLN A 97 6.06 6.70 -18.04
CA GLN A 97 4.83 7.40 -18.42
C GLN A 97 3.61 7.04 -17.56
N ASP A 98 3.63 5.84 -16.95
CA ASP A 98 2.56 5.30 -16.11
C ASP A 98 2.74 5.73 -14.63
N ILE A 99 3.87 6.39 -14.30
CA ILE A 99 4.26 6.79 -12.95
C ILE A 99 4.34 8.32 -12.88
N GLN A 100 3.37 8.95 -12.23
CA GLN A 100 3.30 10.40 -12.08
C GLN A 100 3.33 10.77 -10.60
N LEU A 101 4.53 10.96 -10.05
CA LEU A 101 4.75 11.29 -8.64
C LEU A 101 5.09 12.78 -8.50
N GLU A 102 4.47 13.44 -7.52
CA GLU A 102 4.74 14.83 -7.17
C GLU A 102 5.25 14.96 -5.73
N ALA A 103 5.93 16.06 -5.41
CA ALA A 103 6.51 16.28 -4.10
C ALA A 103 5.47 16.27 -2.97
N ALA A 104 4.23 16.70 -3.22
CA ALA A 104 3.17 16.65 -2.22
C ALA A 104 2.62 15.24 -1.99
N ASP A 105 2.96 14.25 -2.81
CA ASP A 105 2.36 12.92 -2.73
C ASP A 105 2.92 12.08 -1.59
N VAL A 106 2.16 11.02 -1.28
CA VAL A 106 2.60 9.92 -0.44
C VAL A 106 2.63 8.66 -1.29
N CYS A 107 3.79 7.99 -1.38
CA CYS A 107 3.93 6.74 -2.10
C CYS A 107 4.01 5.59 -1.11
N ILE A 108 3.01 4.70 -1.14
CA ILE A 108 2.98 3.47 -0.35
C ILE A 108 3.37 2.29 -1.25
N ILE A 109 4.53 1.70 -0.97
CA ILE A 109 5.11 0.56 -1.69
C ILE A 109 4.79 -0.73 -0.94
N ILE A 110 4.01 -1.61 -1.56
CA ILE A 110 3.50 -2.84 -0.98
C ILE A 110 4.37 -4.01 -1.47
N SER A 111 5.15 -4.61 -0.57
CA SER A 111 6.00 -5.76 -0.88
C SER A 111 6.29 -6.57 0.38
N THR A 112 5.70 -7.76 0.49
CA THR A 112 5.87 -8.62 1.68
C THR A 112 7.34 -8.91 1.98
N SER A 113 8.13 -9.24 0.96
CA SER A 113 9.54 -9.64 1.14
C SER A 113 10.55 -8.49 1.02
N ALA A 114 10.14 -7.34 0.49
CA ALA A 114 10.92 -6.09 0.44
C ALA A 114 12.36 -6.19 -0.16
N LYS A 115 12.60 -7.18 -1.02
CA LYS A 115 13.94 -7.49 -1.53
C LYS A 115 14.13 -7.38 -3.04
N ASN A 116 13.05 -7.24 -3.80
CA ASN A 116 13.12 -7.26 -5.26
C ASN A 116 13.35 -5.86 -5.85
N PRO A 117 13.94 -5.77 -7.06
CA PRO A 117 14.17 -4.50 -7.74
C PRO A 117 12.95 -3.59 -7.88
N ALA A 118 11.82 -4.07 -8.41
CA ALA A 118 10.71 -3.18 -8.73
C ALA A 118 10.17 -2.36 -7.53
N PRO A 119 9.95 -2.95 -6.33
CA PRO A 119 9.63 -2.16 -5.12
C PRO A 119 10.69 -1.12 -4.75
N LEU A 120 11.98 -1.44 -4.86
CA LEU A 120 13.06 -0.52 -4.54
C LEU A 120 13.18 0.61 -5.58
N ASP A 121 13.07 0.28 -6.86
CA ASP A 121 13.06 1.25 -7.96
C ASP A 121 11.93 2.26 -7.75
N MET A 122 10.73 1.80 -7.34
CA MET A 122 9.60 2.69 -7.02
C MET A 122 9.92 3.61 -5.83
N ALA A 123 10.54 3.08 -4.77
CA ALA A 123 10.93 3.90 -3.62
C ALA A 123 11.94 4.99 -4.01
N TYR A 124 12.92 4.66 -4.85
CA TYR A 124 13.87 5.66 -5.36
C TYR A 124 13.20 6.73 -6.23
N LEU A 125 12.33 6.33 -7.16
CA LEU A 125 11.56 7.26 -8.01
C LEU A 125 10.69 8.21 -7.17
N ALA A 126 10.00 7.69 -6.15
CA ALA A 126 9.19 8.49 -5.25
C ALA A 126 10.03 9.47 -4.42
N LYS A 127 11.21 9.04 -3.94
CA LYS A 127 12.14 9.92 -3.23
C LYS A 127 12.70 11.02 -4.14
N GLU A 128 13.06 10.69 -5.36
CA GLU A 128 13.53 11.67 -6.35
C GLU A 128 12.45 12.73 -6.63
N ALA A 129 11.18 12.33 -6.69
CA ALA A 129 10.04 13.24 -6.81
C ALA A 129 9.74 14.07 -5.54
N GLY A 130 10.38 13.78 -4.41
CA GLY A 130 10.15 14.44 -3.12
C GLY A 130 8.92 13.94 -2.33
N ALA A 131 8.30 12.85 -2.80
CA ALA A 131 7.16 12.24 -2.14
C ALA A 131 7.56 11.58 -0.80
N LEU A 132 6.62 11.51 0.13
CA LEU A 132 6.80 10.72 1.36
C LEU A 132 6.74 9.23 1.00
N THR A 133 7.78 8.47 1.32
CA THR A 133 7.83 7.03 0.99
C THR A 133 7.53 6.16 2.20
N ILE A 134 6.61 5.22 2.01
CA ILE A 134 6.15 4.30 3.05
C ILE A 134 6.19 2.89 2.46
N SER A 135 6.76 1.93 3.18
CA SER A 135 6.63 0.51 2.81
C SER A 135 5.56 -0.17 3.62
N LEU A 136 4.71 -0.97 2.98
CA LEU A 136 3.89 -2.00 3.63
C LEU A 136 4.52 -3.36 3.32
N GLN A 137 5.18 -3.95 4.32
CA GLN A 137 6.02 -5.14 4.16
C GLN A 137 5.98 -6.03 5.39
N SER A 138 6.68 -7.17 5.39
CA SER A 138 6.92 -7.93 6.62
C SER A 138 8.38 -7.85 7.04
N LEU A 139 8.63 -7.39 8.26
CA LEU A 139 9.97 -7.38 8.83
C LEU A 139 10.46 -8.78 9.23
N ALA A 140 9.62 -9.81 9.16
CA ALA A 140 10.08 -11.20 9.31
C ALA A 140 11.04 -11.63 8.18
N TYR A 141 11.10 -10.86 7.08
CA TYR A 141 11.94 -11.15 5.92
C TYR A 141 13.30 -10.42 5.92
N THR A 142 13.64 -9.65 6.97
CA THR A 142 14.84 -8.77 7.00
C THR A 142 16.15 -9.52 6.79
N ASP A 143 16.23 -10.78 7.22
CA ASP A 143 17.45 -11.61 7.10
C ASP A 143 17.70 -12.12 5.67
N MET A 144 16.76 -11.90 4.74
CA MET A 144 16.94 -12.30 3.35
C MET A 144 17.77 -11.29 2.57
N ALA A 145 18.76 -11.78 1.83
CA ALA A 145 19.56 -10.97 0.92
C ALA A 145 18.68 -10.25 -0.13
N SER A 146 19.04 -8.99 -0.41
CA SER A 146 18.43 -8.21 -1.47
C SER A 146 18.76 -8.75 -2.85
N ASN A 147 17.78 -8.71 -3.75
CA ASN A 147 17.96 -8.97 -5.18
C ASN A 147 18.19 -7.67 -5.97
N HIS A 148 18.16 -6.51 -5.32
CA HIS A 148 18.38 -5.22 -5.97
C HIS A 148 19.88 -4.90 -6.08
N VAL A 149 20.27 -4.22 -7.16
CA VAL A 149 21.68 -3.91 -7.47
C VAL A 149 22.37 -3.05 -6.40
N SER A 150 21.61 -2.28 -5.62
CA SER A 150 22.16 -1.50 -4.51
C SER A 150 22.51 -2.34 -3.28
N GLY A 151 22.12 -3.62 -3.23
CA GLY A 151 22.26 -4.49 -2.07
C GLY A 151 21.34 -4.14 -0.89
N LYS A 152 20.57 -3.06 -0.98
CA LYS A 152 19.65 -2.59 0.07
C LYS A 152 18.30 -3.29 0.00
N ARG A 153 17.58 -3.29 1.10
CA ARG A 153 16.18 -3.68 1.22
C ARG A 153 15.27 -2.46 1.33
N LEU A 154 13.96 -2.66 1.20
CA LEU A 154 12.99 -1.57 1.12
C LEU A 154 12.97 -0.72 2.41
N GLU A 155 13.07 -1.36 3.58
CA GLU A 155 13.14 -0.71 4.90
C GLU A 155 14.35 0.22 5.07
N GLU A 156 15.43 0.01 4.31
CA GLU A 156 16.63 0.84 4.34
C GLU A 156 16.53 2.07 3.44
N VAL A 157 15.50 2.13 2.58
CA VAL A 157 15.35 3.17 1.58
C VAL A 157 14.10 4.01 1.76
N VAL A 158 13.02 3.51 2.37
CA VAL A 158 11.80 4.31 2.63
C VAL A 158 11.92 5.21 3.86
N ASP A 159 11.01 6.16 4.01
CA ASP A 159 10.98 7.06 5.18
C ASP A 159 10.26 6.43 6.38
N VAL A 160 9.26 5.59 6.12
CA VAL A 160 8.46 4.90 7.14
C VAL A 160 8.18 3.45 6.73
N VAL A 161 8.28 2.53 7.69
CA VAL A 161 7.88 1.13 7.52
C VAL A 161 6.60 0.87 8.32
N LEU A 162 5.57 0.34 7.65
CA LEU A 162 4.43 -0.31 8.27
C LEU A 162 4.64 -1.82 8.16
N ASP A 163 4.79 -2.46 9.32
CA ASP A 163 5.03 -3.90 9.39
C ASP A 163 3.71 -4.67 9.41
N THR A 164 3.60 -5.65 8.53
CA THR A 164 2.44 -6.54 8.43
C THR A 164 2.50 -7.71 9.39
N HIS A 165 3.68 -7.97 10.00
CA HIS A 165 3.92 -9.13 10.88
C HIS A 165 3.67 -10.50 10.21
N VAL A 166 3.55 -10.52 8.87
CA VAL A 166 3.31 -11.74 8.10
C VAL A 166 4.50 -12.68 8.29
N PRO A 167 4.30 -13.95 8.68
CA PRO A 167 5.41 -14.88 8.86
C PRO A 167 6.11 -15.17 7.53
N VAL A 168 7.38 -15.59 7.60
CA VAL A 168 8.09 -16.07 6.41
C VAL A 168 7.30 -17.20 5.75
N GLY A 169 7.07 -17.05 4.45
CA GLY A 169 6.27 -17.95 3.61
C GLY A 169 4.77 -17.60 3.54
N ASP A 170 4.33 -16.54 4.24
CA ASP A 170 2.97 -15.97 4.21
C ASP A 170 1.86 -16.87 4.79
N GLY A 171 2.07 -18.17 4.95
CA GLY A 171 1.05 -19.07 5.51
C GLY A 171 1.08 -19.19 7.04
N VAL A 172 -0.09 -19.31 7.67
CA VAL A 172 -0.22 -19.49 9.13
C VAL A 172 -0.65 -20.91 9.54
N LEU A 173 -0.94 -21.76 8.56
CA LEU A 173 -1.27 -23.17 8.79
C LEU A 173 -0.13 -24.05 8.29
N ALA A 174 0.02 -25.23 8.89
CA ALA A 174 1.01 -26.22 8.51
C ALA A 174 0.42 -27.64 8.48
N LEU A 175 0.79 -28.41 7.45
CA LEU A 175 0.48 -29.83 7.34
C LEU A 175 1.66 -30.54 6.67
N ASP A 176 2.24 -31.54 7.33
CA ASP A 176 3.38 -32.32 6.81
C ASP A 176 4.56 -31.46 6.33
N GLY A 177 4.84 -30.35 7.01
CA GLY A 177 5.91 -29.42 6.66
C GLY A 177 5.56 -28.45 5.52
N LEU A 178 4.36 -28.53 4.95
CA LEU A 178 3.83 -27.57 3.98
C LEU A 178 3.09 -26.45 4.71
N GLN A 179 3.48 -25.21 4.43
CA GLN A 179 2.83 -24.01 4.95
C GLN A 179 1.74 -23.52 3.99
N TYR A 180 0.58 -23.11 4.51
CA TYR A 180 -0.56 -22.65 3.71
C TYR A 180 -1.46 -21.68 4.51
N GLY A 181 -2.47 -21.12 3.84
CA GLY A 181 -3.36 -20.12 4.45
C GLY A 181 -2.70 -18.74 4.53
N PRO A 182 -2.54 -18.05 3.38
CA PRO A 182 -1.86 -16.76 3.31
C PRO A 182 -2.61 -15.68 4.08
N VAL A 183 -1.89 -14.76 4.73
CA VAL A 183 -2.48 -13.68 5.55
C VAL A 183 -2.11 -12.27 5.10
N SER A 184 -1.10 -12.12 4.24
CA SER A 184 -0.58 -10.83 3.78
C SER A 184 -1.63 -9.87 3.23
N THR A 185 -2.57 -10.37 2.41
CA THR A 185 -3.65 -9.55 1.88
C THR A 185 -4.60 -9.07 2.97
N VAL A 186 -4.97 -9.93 3.93
CA VAL A 186 -5.94 -9.55 4.97
C VAL A 186 -5.32 -8.54 5.94
N LEU A 187 -4.08 -8.79 6.37
CA LEU A 187 -3.35 -7.90 7.26
C LEU A 187 -3.02 -6.57 6.56
N GLY A 188 -2.57 -6.62 5.31
CA GLY A 188 -2.29 -5.42 4.53
C GLY A 188 -3.55 -4.56 4.31
N ALA A 189 -4.69 -5.18 4.01
CA ALA A 189 -5.96 -4.46 3.86
C ALA A 189 -6.41 -3.83 5.19
N ALA A 190 -6.26 -4.54 6.32
CA ALA A 190 -6.57 -4.03 7.64
C ALA A 190 -5.72 -2.79 7.98
N ILE A 191 -4.40 -2.86 7.76
CA ILE A 191 -3.47 -1.75 8.01
C ILE A 191 -3.81 -0.55 7.14
N LEU A 192 -4.01 -0.74 5.83
CA LEU A 192 -4.32 0.36 4.92
C LEU A 192 -5.63 1.05 5.30
N ASN A 193 -6.69 0.29 5.57
CA ASN A 193 -7.98 0.86 5.96
C ASN A 193 -7.91 1.55 7.34
N ALA A 194 -7.16 1.00 8.30
CA ALA A 194 -6.94 1.66 9.59
C ALA A 194 -6.17 2.98 9.42
N LEU A 195 -5.13 3.00 8.57
CA LEU A 195 -4.39 4.22 8.24
C LEU A 195 -5.30 5.27 7.57
N TYR A 196 -6.13 4.87 6.60
CA TYR A 196 -7.07 5.79 5.96
C TYR A 196 -8.08 6.35 6.96
N GLY A 197 -8.59 5.51 7.89
CA GLY A 197 -9.43 5.95 9.00
C GLY A 197 -8.76 7.02 9.84
N ALA A 198 -7.51 6.78 10.28
CA ALA A 198 -6.75 7.75 11.05
C ALA A 198 -6.50 9.07 10.27
N VAL A 199 -6.25 9.00 8.95
CA VAL A 199 -6.13 10.19 8.09
C VAL A 199 -7.44 10.98 8.04
N ILE A 200 -8.58 10.30 7.89
CA ILE A 200 -9.90 10.94 7.88
C ILE A 200 -10.19 11.60 9.22
N GLU A 201 -9.90 10.94 10.33
CA GLU A 201 -10.05 11.49 11.69
C GLU A 201 -9.18 12.73 11.90
N GLU A 202 -7.94 12.72 11.40
CA GLU A 202 -7.05 13.87 11.44
C GLU A 202 -7.57 15.04 10.60
N LEU A 203 -8.08 14.78 9.39
CA LEU A 203 -8.70 15.82 8.55
C LEU A 203 -9.95 16.40 9.24
N ALA A 204 -10.76 15.56 9.87
CA ALA A 204 -11.94 15.97 10.62
C ALA A 204 -11.57 16.85 11.82
N ALA A 205 -10.55 16.49 12.59
CA ALA A 205 -10.04 17.28 13.71
C ALA A 205 -9.57 18.68 13.29
N ARG A 206 -9.15 18.83 12.03
CA ARG A 206 -8.74 20.10 11.42
C ARG A 206 -9.90 20.87 10.75
N ASN A 207 -11.13 20.37 10.83
CA ASN A 207 -12.32 20.92 10.14
C ASN A 207 -12.15 21.03 8.62
N ILE A 208 -11.44 20.07 8.01
CA ILE A 208 -11.29 19.97 6.56
C ILE A 208 -12.43 19.12 6.02
N GLU A 209 -12.90 19.43 4.81
CA GLU A 209 -13.87 18.61 4.10
C GLU A 209 -13.34 17.18 3.92
N LEU A 210 -14.16 16.18 4.26
CA LEU A 210 -13.75 14.77 4.27
C LEU A 210 -13.91 14.17 2.86
N PRO A 211 -12.82 13.86 2.15
CA PRO A 211 -12.91 13.36 0.80
C PRO A 211 -13.14 11.84 0.86
N VAL A 212 -14.36 11.43 1.19
CA VAL A 212 -14.77 10.03 1.35
C VAL A 212 -15.91 9.71 0.40
N PHE A 213 -15.77 8.63 -0.37
CA PHE A 213 -16.82 8.19 -1.28
C PHE A 213 -18.07 7.71 -0.52
N GLY A 214 -19.21 8.26 -0.89
CA GLY A 214 -20.52 7.74 -0.51
C GLY A 214 -20.83 6.42 -1.23
N SER A 215 -21.60 5.54 -0.58
CA SER A 215 -22.12 4.33 -1.22
C SER A 215 -23.25 4.68 -2.20
N SER A 216 -23.16 4.20 -3.45
CA SER A 216 -24.21 4.41 -4.47
C SER A 216 -25.55 3.75 -4.12
N ASN A 217 -25.58 2.84 -3.15
CA ASN A 217 -26.78 2.12 -2.72
C ASN A 217 -27.55 2.83 -1.59
N ILE A 218 -27.04 3.96 -1.07
CA ILE A 218 -27.65 4.68 0.05
C ILE A 218 -27.60 6.18 -0.25
N GLN A 219 -28.62 6.92 0.19
CA GLN A 219 -28.56 8.38 0.13
C GLN A 219 -27.46 8.88 1.06
N THR A 220 -26.37 9.43 0.51
CA THR A 220 -25.27 9.98 1.28
C THR A 220 -25.26 11.51 1.17
N THR A 221 -24.62 12.17 2.14
CA THR A 221 -24.46 13.63 2.17
C THR A 221 -23.40 14.12 1.19
N THR A 222 -22.58 13.22 0.65
CA THR A 222 -21.45 13.52 -0.22
C THR A 222 -21.85 13.27 -1.68
N THR A 223 -21.58 14.24 -2.56
CA THR A 223 -21.76 14.05 -4.00
C THR A 223 -20.46 13.48 -4.56
N ASN A 224 -20.44 12.19 -4.93
CA ASN A 224 -19.21 11.56 -5.45
C ASN A 224 -18.70 12.27 -6.72
N GLU A 225 -19.60 12.88 -7.49
CA GLU A 225 -19.28 13.62 -8.71
C GLU A 225 -18.37 14.82 -8.45
N SER A 226 -18.59 15.59 -7.38
CA SER A 226 -17.73 16.75 -7.07
C SER A 226 -16.33 16.30 -6.62
N LEU A 227 -16.25 15.19 -5.89
CA LEU A 227 -14.99 14.58 -5.49
C LEU A 227 -14.22 14.05 -6.71
N ILE A 228 -14.90 13.35 -7.62
CA ILE A 228 -14.33 12.86 -8.88
C ILE A 228 -13.82 14.03 -9.71
N GLU A 229 -14.58 15.11 -9.84
CA GLU A 229 -14.15 16.31 -10.56
C GLU A 229 -12.92 16.96 -9.91
N HIS A 230 -12.93 17.10 -8.59
CA HIS A 230 -11.84 17.71 -7.84
C HIS A 230 -10.51 16.94 -8.00
N TYR A 231 -10.56 15.62 -7.83
CA TYR A 231 -9.36 14.76 -7.91
C TYR A 231 -9.05 14.26 -9.33
N GLY A 232 -9.96 14.44 -10.29
CA GLY A 232 -9.89 13.93 -11.66
C GLY A 232 -8.69 14.41 -12.47
N ARG A 233 -8.01 15.48 -12.02
CA ARG A 233 -6.75 15.96 -12.62
C ARG A 233 -5.54 15.09 -12.27
N ARG A 234 -5.58 14.42 -11.11
CA ARG A 234 -4.49 13.58 -10.59
C ARG A 234 -4.82 12.09 -10.65
N ILE A 235 -6.11 11.75 -10.59
CA ILE A 235 -6.64 10.39 -10.54
C ILE A 235 -7.58 10.17 -11.72
N HIS A 236 -7.32 9.14 -12.51
CA HIS A 236 -8.25 8.65 -13.53
C HIS A 236 -9.13 7.58 -12.88
N PHE A 237 -10.38 7.94 -12.60
CA PHE A 237 -11.41 7.05 -12.05
C PHE A 237 -12.07 6.19 -13.12
#